data_AF-A0A9D7WHA0-F1
#
_entry.id   AF-A0A9D7WHA0-F1
#
_cell.length_a   1.000
_cell.length_b   1.000
_cell.length_c   1.000
_cell.angle_alpha   90.00
_cell.angle_beta   90.00
_cell.angle_gamma   90.00
#
_symmetry.space_group_name_H-M   'P 1'
#
loop_
_entity.id
_entity.type
_entity.pdbx_description
1 polymer ?
#
loop_
_entity_poly.entity_id
_entity_poly.type
_entity_poly.pdbx_seq_one_letter_code
_entity_poly.pdbx_strand_id
1 'polypeptide(L)'
;MSTKRQNPETIALHGGDYRSDPTTKAVAVPIYRTTSYLFDSTEHAANLFGLKEFGNIYTRIMNPTNDVLEKRLAALDGGLASLTVSSGQTASTFAILNVAQAGDNIVSSTDLYGGTVSLFTHTLSKLGIEVRYADPADPKNFEKAIDDKTRAFYGETLPNP
;
A
#
# COMPACT_ATOMS: atom_id res chain seq x y z
N MET A 1 -8.23 13.54 2.55
CA MET A 1 -9.22 12.46 2.36
C MET A 1 -10.55 12.92 2.94
N SER A 2 -11.68 12.61 2.28
CA SER A 2 -13.01 12.96 2.79
C SER A 2 -13.29 12.16 4.07
N THR A 3 -13.58 12.82 5.17
CA THR A 3 -13.87 12.20 6.47
C THR A 3 -15.29 11.63 6.58
N LYS A 4 -16.14 11.88 5.57
CA LYS A 4 -17.54 11.44 5.57
C LYS A 4 -17.73 10.34 4.52
N ARG A 5 -17.81 9.09 4.99
CA ARG A 5 -18.10 7.90 4.17
C ARG A 5 -19.60 7.65 4.23
N GLN A 6 -20.27 7.61 3.08
CA GLN A 6 -21.68 7.20 3.03
C GLN A 6 -21.73 5.67 3.05
N ASN A 7 -22.49 5.09 4.00
CA ASN A 7 -22.79 3.66 4.08
C ASN A 7 -21.53 2.74 4.02
N PRO A 8 -20.57 2.85 4.96
CA PRO A 8 -19.32 2.09 4.94
C PRO A 8 -19.53 0.56 4.93
N GLU A 9 -20.59 0.06 5.54
CA GLU A 9 -21.01 -1.35 5.49
C GLU A 9 -21.38 -1.80 4.07
N THR A 10 -22.00 -0.92 3.28
CA THR A 10 -22.29 -1.19 1.86
C THR A 10 -21.00 -1.18 1.04
N ILE A 11 -20.06 -0.28 1.33
CA ILE A 11 -18.75 -0.24 0.67
C ILE A 11 -17.91 -1.48 1.01
N ALA A 12 -17.94 -1.95 2.26
CA ALA A 12 -17.22 -3.16 2.65
C ALA A 12 -17.67 -4.39 1.84
N LEU A 13 -18.98 -4.48 1.53
CA LEU A 13 -19.54 -5.60 0.77
C LEU A 13 -19.45 -5.40 -0.76
N HIS A 14 -19.66 -4.17 -1.24
CA HIS A 14 -19.88 -3.86 -2.66
C HIS A 14 -18.99 -2.74 -3.21
N GLY A 15 -17.97 -2.29 -2.47
CA GLY A 15 -17.01 -1.30 -2.95
C GLY A 15 -16.26 -1.77 -4.20
N GLY A 16 -15.81 -0.81 -5.00
CA GLY A 16 -15.21 -1.07 -6.32
C GLY A 16 -16.25 -1.36 -7.40
N ASP A 17 -15.77 -1.90 -8.51
CA ASP A 17 -16.51 -2.16 -9.75
C ASP A 17 -17.03 -3.60 -9.88
N TYR A 18 -16.51 -4.55 -9.08
CA TYR A 18 -16.97 -5.93 -9.13
C TYR A 18 -18.42 -6.08 -8.63
N ARG A 19 -19.30 -6.62 -9.49
CA ARG A 19 -20.69 -6.96 -9.15
C ARG A 19 -21.01 -8.42 -9.39
N SER A 20 -20.48 -8.99 -10.45
CA SER A 20 -20.53 -10.41 -10.75
C SER A 20 -19.49 -10.76 -11.79
N ASP A 21 -19.12 -12.03 -11.84
CA ASP A 21 -18.29 -12.57 -12.91
C ASP A 21 -19.04 -12.48 -14.24
N PRO A 22 -18.50 -11.82 -15.28
CA PRO A 22 -19.22 -11.59 -16.54
C PRO A 22 -19.55 -12.89 -17.27
N THR A 23 -18.73 -13.93 -17.10
CA THR A 23 -18.83 -15.23 -17.78
C THR A 23 -19.87 -16.15 -17.13
N THR A 24 -19.84 -16.27 -15.81
CA THR A 24 -20.64 -17.25 -15.04
C THR A 24 -21.77 -16.63 -14.24
N LYS A 25 -21.81 -15.30 -14.11
CA LYS A 25 -22.73 -14.53 -13.26
C LYS A 25 -22.59 -14.78 -11.75
N ALA A 26 -21.51 -15.43 -11.30
CA ALA A 26 -21.22 -15.60 -9.88
C ALA A 26 -21.06 -14.24 -9.18
N VAL A 27 -21.77 -14.03 -8.08
CA VAL A 27 -21.70 -12.79 -7.29
C VAL A 27 -20.57 -12.80 -6.26
N ALA A 28 -20.13 -13.98 -5.84
CA ALA A 28 -18.90 -14.13 -5.07
C ALA A 28 -17.69 -13.88 -5.99
N VAL A 29 -16.64 -13.26 -5.45
CA VAL A 29 -15.39 -13.03 -6.19
C VAL A 29 -14.68 -14.37 -6.39
N PRO A 30 -14.39 -14.81 -7.63
CA PRO A 30 -13.61 -16.01 -7.87
C PRO A 30 -12.19 -15.88 -7.29
N ILE A 31 -11.64 -17.01 -6.85
CA ILE A 31 -10.26 -17.07 -6.36
C ILE A 31 -9.33 -17.36 -7.54
N TYR A 32 -8.63 -16.34 -8.02
CA TYR A 32 -7.66 -16.43 -9.12
C TYR A 32 -6.32 -16.96 -8.61
N ARG A 33 -6.27 -18.25 -8.27
CA ARG A 33 -5.05 -18.95 -7.84
C ARG A 33 -4.19 -19.36 -9.05
N THR A 34 -3.64 -18.36 -9.73
CA THR A 34 -2.70 -18.52 -10.85
C THR A 34 -1.47 -17.65 -10.63
N THR A 35 -0.37 -17.94 -11.32
CA THR A 35 0.83 -17.09 -11.37
C THR A 35 0.84 -16.17 -12.59
N SER A 36 0.33 -16.63 -13.72
CA SER A 36 0.43 -15.97 -15.02
C SER A 36 -0.91 -15.94 -15.75
N TYR A 37 -1.00 -15.07 -16.75
CA TYR A 37 -2.19 -14.84 -17.56
C TYR A 37 -1.86 -15.05 -19.04
N LEU A 38 -2.81 -15.60 -19.79
CA LEU A 38 -2.68 -15.81 -21.22
C LEU A 38 -2.79 -14.47 -21.95
N PHE A 39 -1.89 -14.23 -22.91
CA PHE A 39 -2.00 -13.10 -23.84
C PHE A 39 -2.70 -13.54 -25.12
N ASP A 40 -3.49 -12.65 -25.71
CA ASP A 40 -4.19 -12.94 -26.98
C ASP A 40 -3.22 -12.96 -28.18
N SER A 41 -2.13 -12.18 -28.10
CA SER A 41 -1.08 -12.12 -29.11
C SER A 41 0.22 -11.54 -28.54
N THR A 42 1.31 -11.60 -29.31
CA THR A 42 2.57 -10.93 -28.96
C THR A 42 2.43 -9.40 -28.90
N GLU A 43 1.53 -8.84 -29.70
CA GLU A 43 1.22 -7.40 -29.67
C GLU A 43 0.45 -7.02 -28.40
N HIS A 44 -0.54 -7.81 -27.99
CA HIS A 44 -1.25 -7.61 -26.71
C HIS A 44 -0.25 -7.64 -25.54
N ALA A 45 0.67 -8.61 -25.50
CA ALA A 45 1.72 -8.66 -24.49
C ALA A 45 2.58 -7.38 -24.47
N ALA A 46 3.05 -6.92 -25.63
CA ALA A 46 3.83 -5.68 -25.74
C ALA A 46 3.05 -4.45 -25.27
N ASN A 47 1.74 -4.37 -25.55
CA ASN A 47 0.89 -3.27 -25.09
C ASN A 47 0.71 -3.27 -23.57
N LEU A 48 0.51 -4.43 -22.93
CA LEU A 48 0.42 -4.54 -21.48
C LEU A 48 1.72 -4.13 -20.79
N PHE A 49 2.88 -4.64 -21.23
CA PHE A 49 4.17 -4.28 -20.63
C PHE A 49 4.56 -2.82 -20.91
N GLY A 50 4.09 -2.25 -22.02
CA GLY A 50 4.27 -0.84 -22.36
C GLY A 50 3.24 0.10 -21.72
N LEU A 51 2.33 -0.40 -20.87
CA LEU A 51 1.24 0.34 -20.24
C LEU A 51 0.33 1.09 -21.24
N LYS A 52 0.22 0.56 -22.46
CA LYS A 52 -0.69 1.08 -23.51
C LYS A 52 -2.10 0.52 -23.39
N GLU A 53 -2.23 -0.60 -22.67
CA GLU A 53 -3.47 -1.31 -22.41
C GLU A 53 -3.46 -1.80 -20.95
N PHE A 54 -4.65 -1.87 -20.33
CA PHE A 54 -4.81 -2.41 -18.99
C PHE A 54 -5.14 -3.90 -19.05
N GLY A 55 -4.46 -4.71 -18.26
CA GLY A 55 -4.72 -6.14 -18.21
C GLY A 55 -3.70 -6.87 -17.33
N ASN A 56 -4.02 -8.10 -16.98
CA ASN A 56 -3.19 -8.90 -16.08
C ASN A 56 -1.99 -9.51 -16.83
N ILE A 57 -0.82 -9.43 -16.21
CA ILE A 57 0.43 -9.99 -16.75
C ILE A 57 0.90 -11.16 -15.88
N TYR A 58 1.13 -10.89 -14.58
CA TYR A 58 1.66 -11.85 -13.62
C TYR A 58 1.23 -11.48 -12.21
N THR A 59 0.87 -12.46 -11.39
CA THR A 59 0.27 -12.27 -10.04
C THR A 59 1.13 -11.46 -9.08
N ARG A 60 2.46 -11.48 -9.24
CA ARG A 60 3.36 -10.62 -8.44
C ARG A 60 3.13 -9.12 -8.66
N ILE A 61 2.57 -8.73 -9.81
CA ILE A 61 2.29 -7.34 -10.17
C ILE A 61 0.81 -7.02 -9.92
N MET A 62 -0.09 -7.93 -10.32
CA MET A 62 -1.54 -7.73 -10.24
C MET A 62 -2.29 -9.05 -10.28
N ASN A 63 -3.41 -9.14 -9.56
CA ASN A 63 -4.26 -10.33 -9.51
C ASN A 63 -5.73 -9.89 -9.34
N PRO A 64 -6.71 -10.41 -10.10
CA PRO A 64 -8.10 -9.97 -10.00
C PRO A 64 -8.74 -10.15 -8.63
N THR A 65 -8.38 -11.20 -7.87
CA THR A 65 -8.89 -11.36 -6.51
C THR A 65 -8.37 -10.25 -5.59
N ASN A 66 -7.09 -9.89 -5.75
CA ASN A 66 -6.47 -8.80 -5.00
C ASN A 66 -7.01 -7.43 -5.43
N ASP A 67 -7.20 -7.18 -6.73
CA ASP A 67 -7.72 -5.92 -7.26
C ASP A 67 -9.10 -5.56 -6.65
N VAL A 68 -9.98 -6.56 -6.46
CA VAL A 68 -11.25 -6.33 -5.78
C VAL A 68 -11.05 -5.89 -4.33
N LEU A 69 -10.13 -6.51 -3.59
CA LEU A 69 -9.79 -6.09 -2.23
C LEU A 69 -9.18 -4.68 -2.23
N GLU A 70 -8.28 -4.39 -3.16
CA GLU A 70 -7.58 -3.12 -3.28
C GLU A 70 -8.55 -1.96 -3.57
N LYS A 71 -9.47 -2.14 -4.52
CA LYS A 71 -10.50 -1.15 -4.84
C LYS A 71 -11.47 -0.95 -3.67
N ARG A 72 -11.83 -2.00 -2.94
CA ARG A 72 -12.69 -1.90 -1.75
C ARG A 72 -12.01 -1.14 -0.62
N LEU A 73 -10.76 -1.45 -0.32
CA LEU A 73 -10.00 -0.73 0.71
C LEU A 73 -9.79 0.74 0.32
N ALA A 74 -9.46 1.02 -0.94
CA ALA A 74 -9.32 2.39 -1.42
C ALA A 74 -10.64 3.18 -1.27
N ALA A 75 -11.77 2.59 -1.68
CA ALA A 75 -13.08 3.20 -1.52
C ALA A 75 -13.48 3.36 -0.05
N LEU A 76 -13.16 2.39 0.79
CA LEU A 76 -13.42 2.45 2.22
C LEU A 76 -12.58 3.55 2.86
N ASP A 77 -11.30 3.67 2.53
CA ASP A 77 -10.41 4.67 3.12
C ASP A 77 -10.52 6.06 2.52
N GLY A 78 -11.19 6.19 1.37
CA GLY A 78 -11.29 7.44 0.62
C GLY A 78 -9.97 7.80 -0.08
N GLY A 79 -9.12 6.79 -0.33
CA GLY A 79 -7.90 6.90 -1.11
C GLY A 79 -8.15 6.72 -2.62
N LEU A 80 -7.18 7.12 -3.44
CA LEU A 80 -7.27 6.93 -4.89
C LEU A 80 -7.10 5.46 -5.30
N ALA A 81 -6.19 4.76 -4.64
CA ALA A 81 -5.85 3.37 -4.89
C ALA A 81 -5.29 2.74 -3.60
N SER A 82 -5.20 1.42 -3.56
CA SER A 82 -4.47 0.69 -2.53
C SER A 82 -3.72 -0.48 -3.15
N LEU A 83 -2.78 -1.06 -2.41
CA LEU A 83 -1.95 -2.18 -2.87
C LEU A 83 -1.90 -3.25 -1.78
N THR A 84 -2.27 -4.47 -2.15
CA THR A 84 -2.16 -5.64 -1.27
C THR A 84 -0.76 -6.23 -1.34
N VAL A 85 -0.22 -6.53 -0.18
CA VAL A 85 1.13 -7.08 -0.02
C VAL A 85 1.11 -8.23 0.98
N SER A 86 2.21 -8.97 1.07
CA SER A 86 2.31 -10.20 1.85
C SER A 86 2.23 -10.01 3.37
N SER A 87 2.52 -8.80 3.88
CA SER A 87 2.46 -8.50 5.32
C SER A 87 2.38 -7.00 5.59
N GLY A 88 1.98 -6.62 6.82
CA GLY A 88 2.04 -5.22 7.28
C GLY A 88 3.45 -4.65 7.25
N GLN A 89 4.48 -5.44 7.58
CA GLN A 89 5.88 -5.00 7.50
C GLN A 89 6.30 -4.71 6.06
N THR A 90 5.84 -5.50 5.08
CA THR A 90 6.05 -5.22 3.66
C THR A 90 5.35 -3.92 3.24
N ALA A 91 4.14 -3.66 3.76
CA ALA A 91 3.42 -2.42 3.47
C ALA A 91 4.19 -1.19 3.99
N SER A 92 4.63 -1.21 5.25
CA SER A 92 5.45 -0.13 5.82
C SER A 92 6.78 0.03 5.07
N THR A 93 7.45 -1.06 4.72
CA THR A 93 8.70 -1.02 3.96
C THR A 93 8.50 -0.38 2.59
N PHE A 94 7.50 -0.82 1.82
CA PHE A 94 7.23 -0.29 0.49
C PHE A 94 6.77 1.17 0.52
N ALA A 95 5.99 1.56 1.54
CA ALA A 95 5.58 2.95 1.71
C ALA A 95 6.80 3.89 1.87
N ILE A 96 7.81 3.48 2.65
CA ILE A 96 9.04 4.27 2.83
C ILE A 96 9.93 4.23 1.58
N LEU A 97 10.18 3.04 1.00
CA LEU A 97 11.06 2.91 -0.16
C LEU A 97 10.52 3.58 -1.44
N ASN A 98 9.20 3.84 -1.51
CA ASN A 98 8.61 4.59 -2.61
C ASN A 98 8.93 6.10 -2.56
N VAL A 99 9.36 6.64 -1.41
CA VAL A 99 9.59 8.08 -1.22
C VAL A 99 10.99 8.43 -0.73
N ALA A 100 11.74 7.45 -0.21
CA ALA A 100 13.07 7.64 0.35
C ALA A 100 14.07 6.63 -0.23
N GLN A 101 15.31 7.08 -0.39
CA GLN A 101 16.44 6.28 -0.87
C GLN A 101 17.68 6.52 0.01
N ALA A 102 18.78 5.83 -0.30
CA ALA A 102 20.03 5.98 0.44
C ALA A 102 20.48 7.45 0.51
N GLY A 103 20.74 7.93 1.72
CA GLY A 103 21.11 9.32 2.01
C GLY A 103 19.94 10.21 2.43
N ASP A 104 18.69 9.78 2.26
CA ASP A 104 17.50 10.46 2.79
C ASP A 104 17.21 10.07 4.25
N ASN A 105 16.30 10.81 4.91
CA ASN A 105 15.76 10.45 6.21
C ASN A 105 14.22 10.53 6.25
N ILE A 106 13.64 9.85 7.24
CA ILE A 106 12.25 10.04 7.66
C ILE A 106 12.20 10.37 9.15
N VAL A 107 11.14 11.04 9.59
CA VAL A 107 10.89 11.30 11.01
C VAL A 107 9.71 10.45 11.47
N SER A 108 9.93 9.61 12.48
CA SER A 108 8.93 8.67 12.99
C SER A 108 8.57 8.97 14.45
N SER A 109 7.33 8.69 14.81
CA SER A 109 6.92 8.59 16.23
C SER A 109 7.77 7.56 16.97
N THR A 110 8.00 7.76 18.27
CA THR A 110 8.53 6.75 19.20
C THR A 110 7.51 5.64 19.48
N ASP A 111 6.23 5.95 19.29
CA ASP A 111 5.10 5.10 19.68
C ASP A 111 4.71 4.22 18.50
N LEU A 112 5.42 3.11 18.33
CA LEU A 112 5.25 2.19 17.21
C LEU A 112 5.26 0.73 17.67
N TYR A 113 4.61 -0.13 16.89
CA TYR A 113 4.84 -1.57 16.98
C TYR A 113 6.34 -1.93 16.95
N GLY A 114 6.80 -2.75 17.90
CA GLY A 114 8.23 -3.10 18.04
C GLY A 114 8.88 -3.73 16.80
N GLY A 115 8.12 -4.44 15.97
CA GLY A 115 8.60 -4.92 14.67
C GLY A 115 8.92 -3.78 13.71
N THR A 116 8.10 -2.72 13.71
CA THR A 116 8.33 -1.50 12.91
C THR A 116 9.56 -0.75 13.42
N VAL A 117 9.75 -0.64 14.74
CA VAL A 117 10.98 -0.08 15.33
C VAL A 117 12.23 -0.85 14.86
N SER A 118 12.14 -2.19 14.83
CA SER A 118 13.25 -3.04 14.36
C SER A 118 13.53 -2.86 12.86
N LEU A 119 12.49 -2.80 12.04
CA LEU A 119 12.59 -2.50 10.61
C LEU A 119 13.29 -1.14 10.40
N PHE A 120 12.84 -0.10 11.07
CA PHE A 120 13.31 1.27 10.90
C PHE A 120 14.74 1.46 11.42
N THR A 121 15.03 0.94 12.60
CA THR A 121 16.36 1.10 13.24
C THR A 121 17.44 0.27 12.55
N HIS A 122 17.12 -0.96 12.13
CA HIS A 122 18.15 -1.89 11.68
C HIS A 122 18.12 -2.16 10.18
N THR A 123 16.95 -2.31 9.57
CA THR A 123 16.85 -2.69 8.16
C THR A 123 16.99 -1.48 7.26
N LEU A 124 16.23 -0.40 7.52
CA LEU A 124 16.32 0.83 6.72
C LEU A 124 17.69 1.49 6.84
N SER A 125 18.31 1.47 8.03
CA SER A 125 19.68 1.94 8.23
C SER A 125 20.69 1.22 7.31
N LYS A 126 20.56 -0.11 7.14
CA LYS A 126 21.41 -0.89 6.21
C LYS A 126 21.17 -0.55 4.74
N LEU A 127 19.99 -0.03 4.40
CA LEU A 127 19.65 0.49 3.08
C LEU A 127 20.07 1.96 2.90
N GLY A 128 20.71 2.56 3.90
CA GLY A 128 21.18 3.94 3.88
C GLY A 128 20.09 4.98 4.14
N ILE A 129 18.93 4.58 4.66
CA ILE A 129 17.84 5.49 5.03
C ILE A 129 17.87 5.69 6.55
N GLU A 130 18.03 6.93 6.99
CA GLU A 130 18.03 7.28 8.41
C GLU A 130 16.57 7.42 8.92
N VAL A 131 16.29 6.87 10.10
CA VAL A 131 15.02 7.12 10.80
C VAL A 131 15.32 7.91 12.07
N ARG A 132 14.76 9.12 12.15
CA ARG A 132 14.84 9.98 13.33
C ARG A 132 13.56 9.83 14.14
N TYR A 133 13.68 9.59 15.44
CA TYR A 133 12.51 9.41 16.30
C TYR A 133 12.14 10.71 17.01
N ALA A 134 10.84 10.99 17.07
CA ALA A 134 10.27 12.14 17.76
C ALA A 134 9.12 11.69 18.68
N ASP A 135 9.10 12.20 19.91
CA ASP A 135 8.02 11.95 20.87
C ASP A 135 6.74 12.65 20.41
N PRO A 136 5.65 11.90 20.13
CA PRO A 136 4.39 12.47 19.66
C PRO A 136 3.63 13.26 20.73
N ALA A 137 4.00 13.18 22.01
CA ALA A 137 3.40 13.99 23.09
C ALA A 137 3.65 15.50 22.89
N ASP A 138 4.74 15.88 22.23
CA ASP A 138 4.98 17.24 21.74
C ASP A 138 5.20 17.22 20.21
N PRO A 139 4.17 17.53 19.40
CA PRO A 139 4.27 17.55 17.94
C PRO A 139 5.37 18.46 17.38
N LYS A 140 5.84 19.46 18.13
CA LYS A 140 6.96 20.31 17.70
C LYS A 140 8.28 19.54 17.60
N ASN A 141 8.39 18.36 18.21
CA ASN A 141 9.57 17.51 18.09
C ASN A 141 9.75 16.95 16.68
N PHE A 142 8.65 16.74 15.94
CA PHE A 142 8.73 16.35 14.54
C PHE A 142 9.38 17.45 13.71
N GLU A 143 8.94 18.70 13.90
CA GLU A 143 9.47 19.87 13.19
C GLU A 143 10.98 20.06 13.41
N LYS A 144 11.44 19.90 14.65
CA LYS A 144 12.87 20.01 15.01
C LYS A 144 13.76 18.96 14.34
N ALA A 145 13.20 17.83 13.90
CA ALA A 145 13.96 16.73 13.29
C ALA A 145 14.04 16.82 11.76
N ILE A 146 13.36 17.79 11.14
CA ILE A 146 13.30 17.99 9.68
C ILE A 146 14.61 18.61 9.17
N ASP A 147 15.07 18.14 8.01
CA ASP A 147 16.05 18.82 7.17
C ASP A 147 15.64 18.77 5.68
N ASP A 148 16.55 19.18 4.78
CA ASP A 148 16.36 19.16 3.32
C ASP A 148 16.23 17.74 2.73
N LYS A 149 16.59 16.71 3.50
CA LYS A 149 16.56 15.30 3.12
C LYS A 149 15.41 14.52 3.74
N THR A 150 14.56 15.14 4.56
CA THR A 150 13.38 14.49 5.12
C THR A 150 12.34 14.22 4.03
N ARG A 151 11.89 12.96 3.90
CA ARG A 151 10.94 12.52 2.86
C ARG A 151 9.56 12.15 3.37
N ALA A 152 9.43 11.76 4.63
CA ALA A 152 8.16 11.35 5.20
C ALA A 152 8.10 11.52 6.72
N PHE A 153 6.86 11.62 7.21
CA PHE A 153 6.51 11.40 8.61
C PHE A 153 5.83 10.05 8.76
N TYR A 154 6.14 9.31 9.82
CA TYR A 154 5.50 8.04 10.13
C TYR A 154 5.01 8.01 11.58
N GLY A 155 3.85 7.43 11.84
CA GLY A 155 3.31 7.29 13.19
C GLY A 155 2.13 6.33 13.26
N GLU A 156 1.92 5.77 14.45
CA GLU A 156 0.75 4.97 14.80
C GLU A 156 -0.05 5.71 15.88
N THR A 157 -1.37 5.72 15.76
CA THR A 157 -2.27 6.26 16.78
C THR A 157 -2.92 5.11 17.52
N LEU A 158 -3.00 5.19 18.86
CA LEU A 158 -3.35 4.06 19.72
C LEU A 158 -2.31 2.93 19.56
N PRO A 159 -1.03 3.22 19.87
CA PRO A 159 0.08 2.31 19.62
C PRO A 159 -0.04 1.04 20.47
N ASN A 160 0.57 -0.04 19.96
CA ASN A 160 0.78 -1.25 20.74
C ASN A 160 1.83 -0.96 21.84
N PRO A 161 1.68 -1.42 23.10
CA PRO A 161 2.70 -1.25 24.14
C PRO A 161 4.07 -1.84 23.80
#